data_AF-A0A7D5N604-F1
#
_entry.id   AF-A0A7D5N604-F1
#
_cell.length_a   1.000
_cell.length_b   1.000
_cell.length_c   1.000
_cell.angle_alpha   90.00
_cell.angle_beta   90.00
_cell.angle_gamma   90.00
#
_symmetry.space_group_name_H-M   'P 1'
#
loop_
_entity.id
_entity.type
_entity.pdbx_description
1 polymer ?
#
loop_
_entity_poly.entity_id
_entity_poly.type
_entity_poly.pdbx_seq_one_letter_code
_entity_poly.pdbx_strand_id
1 'polypeptide(L)'
;MECQSGAGQNMMYNFKQQASQAFGANQRALASGEWALFCGDINQDGVVDGLDFNDWESDNNNFSAGYFSADLNGDDIVDGLDFCCGRRIAMLLWAWWRHRGDANTNSTQNT
;
A
#
# COMPACT_ATOMS: atom_id res chain seq x y z
N MET A 1 36.15 20.33 -9.04
CA MET A 1 34.91 19.82 -9.67
C MET A 1 33.79 20.57 -8.99
N GLU A 2 33.37 21.67 -9.60
CA GLU A 2 32.33 22.54 -9.05
C GLU A 2 30.98 21.96 -9.42
N CYS A 3 30.19 21.56 -8.42
CA CYS A 3 28.80 21.24 -8.61
C CYS A 3 28.04 22.58 -8.68
N GLN A 4 27.69 23.00 -9.90
CA GLN A 4 26.76 24.11 -10.09
C GLN A 4 25.42 23.74 -9.45
N SER A 5 25.06 24.46 -8.39
CA SER A 5 23.72 24.43 -7.79
C SER A 5 22.73 25.02 -8.79
N GLY A 6 22.16 24.15 -9.62
CA GLY A 6 20.96 24.46 -10.38
C GLY A 6 19.88 24.96 -9.42
N ALA A 7 19.32 26.13 -9.75
CA ALA A 7 18.32 26.84 -8.98
C ALA A 7 17.29 25.88 -8.37
N GLY A 8 17.01 26.07 -7.08
CA GLY A 8 16.11 25.25 -6.29
C GLY A 8 14.75 25.07 -6.94
N GLN A 9 14.61 23.98 -7.70
CA GLN A 9 13.33 23.33 -7.87
C GLN A 9 13.05 22.71 -6.50
N ASN A 10 12.17 23.34 -5.73
CA ASN A 10 11.55 22.68 -4.60
C ASN A 10 10.85 21.44 -5.19
N MET A 11 11.52 20.28 -5.19
CA MET A 11 10.93 19.01 -5.62
C MET A 11 9.86 18.68 -4.58
N MET A 12 8.69 19.26 -4.78
CA MET A 12 7.56 19.14 -3.89
C MET A 12 6.94 17.75 -4.14
N TYR A 13 7.57 16.72 -3.60
CA TYR A 13 7.07 15.35 -3.71
C TYR A 13 5.85 15.21 -2.79
N ASN A 14 4.68 15.01 -3.39
CA ASN A 14 3.42 15.01 -2.65
C ASN A 14 2.58 13.78 -3.03
N PHE A 15 2.64 12.75 -2.19
CA PHE A 15 1.87 11.51 -2.32
C PHE A 15 0.35 11.71 -2.32
N LYS A 16 -0.17 12.92 -2.06
CA LYS A 16 -1.61 13.21 -2.03
C LYS A 16 -2.20 13.69 -3.37
N GLN A 17 -1.38 13.91 -4.40
CA GLN A 17 -1.87 14.53 -5.64
C GLN A 17 -2.21 13.53 -6.75
N GLN A 18 -1.36 12.54 -6.99
CA GLN A 18 -1.53 11.58 -8.09
C GLN A 18 -0.74 10.29 -7.85
N ALA A 19 -1.18 9.18 -8.45
CA ALA A 19 -0.55 7.86 -8.23
C ALA A 19 0.93 7.83 -8.59
N SER A 20 1.34 8.56 -9.63
CA SER A 20 2.74 8.61 -10.09
C SER A 20 3.70 9.32 -9.12
N GLN A 21 3.20 9.81 -7.99
CA GLN A 21 4.01 10.32 -6.87
C GLN A 21 4.49 9.18 -5.97
N ALA A 22 4.11 7.93 -6.23
CA ALA A 22 4.77 6.76 -5.68
C ALA A 22 5.58 6.05 -6.77
N PHE A 23 6.69 5.41 -6.38
CA PHE A 23 7.44 4.52 -7.26
C PHE A 23 6.50 3.46 -7.86
N GLY A 24 6.63 3.22 -9.17
CA GLY A 24 5.76 2.27 -9.88
C GLY A 24 4.27 2.63 -9.89
N ALA A 25 3.89 3.86 -9.51
CA ALA A 25 2.51 4.25 -9.25
C ALA A 25 1.82 3.36 -8.19
N ASN A 26 2.58 2.91 -7.19
CA ASN A 26 2.15 1.99 -6.14
C ASN A 26 1.19 2.61 -5.09
N GLN A 27 0.20 3.40 -5.52
CA GLN A 27 -0.78 3.99 -4.60
C GLN A 27 -2.16 4.21 -5.25
N ARG A 28 -3.19 4.22 -4.41
CA ARG A 28 -4.59 4.46 -4.79
C ARG A 28 -5.24 5.51 -3.90
N ALA A 29 -6.01 6.42 -4.51
CA ALA A 29 -6.82 7.40 -3.78
C ALA A 29 -7.97 6.70 -3.03
N LEU A 30 -8.16 7.09 -1.77
CA LEU A 30 -9.25 6.68 -0.90
C LEU A 30 -10.37 7.73 -0.91
N ALA A 31 -11.60 7.31 -0.60
CA ALA A 31 -12.75 8.22 -0.51
C ALA A 31 -12.57 9.32 0.57
N SER A 32 -11.67 9.13 1.54
CA SER A 32 -11.32 10.12 2.57
C SER A 32 -10.42 11.27 2.07
N GLY A 33 -9.97 11.23 0.81
CA GLY A 33 -8.98 12.18 0.28
C GLY A 33 -7.53 11.82 0.65
N GLU A 34 -7.33 10.64 1.23
CA GLU A 34 -6.02 10.06 1.52
C GLU A 34 -5.59 9.12 0.40
N TRP A 35 -4.32 8.72 0.39
CA TRP A 35 -3.78 7.74 -0.54
C TRP A 35 -3.24 6.55 0.24
N ALA A 36 -3.48 5.35 -0.29
CA ALA A 36 -2.98 4.10 0.27
C ALA A 36 -1.99 3.46 -0.69
N LEU A 37 -0.91 2.89 -0.14
CA LEU A 37 0.06 2.10 -0.88
C LEU A 37 -0.43 0.65 -1.03
N PHE A 38 -0.02 -0.04 -2.11
CA PHE A 38 -0.15 -1.51 -2.17
C PHE A 38 1.05 -2.15 -1.46
N CYS A 39 0.80 -3.17 -0.64
CA CYS A 39 1.80 -3.96 0.06
C CYS A 39 1.32 -5.42 0.16
N GLY A 40 2.20 -6.32 0.61
CA GLY A 40 1.87 -7.70 0.96
C GLY A 40 2.27 -8.74 -0.09
N ASP A 41 2.64 -8.30 -1.29
CA ASP A 41 3.34 -9.11 -2.30
C ASP A 41 4.84 -8.98 -2.03
N ILE A 42 5.32 -9.79 -1.08
CA ILE A 42 6.69 -9.76 -0.55
C ILE A 42 7.63 -10.43 -1.56
N ASN A 43 7.17 -11.51 -2.21
CA ASN A 43 7.96 -12.26 -3.17
C ASN A 43 7.95 -11.67 -4.60
N GLN A 44 7.14 -10.62 -4.83
CA GLN A 44 6.99 -9.87 -6.09
C GLN A 44 6.47 -10.71 -7.26
N ASP A 45 5.61 -11.69 -7.01
CA ASP A 45 5.01 -12.53 -8.05
C ASP A 45 3.72 -11.95 -8.65
N GLY A 46 3.25 -10.82 -8.12
CA GLY A 46 2.06 -10.11 -8.57
C GLY A 46 0.77 -10.58 -7.89
N VAL A 47 0.85 -11.48 -6.92
CA VAL A 47 -0.26 -12.01 -6.14
C VAL A 47 0.09 -11.95 -4.65
N VAL A 48 -0.85 -11.48 -3.83
CA VAL A 48 -0.73 -11.60 -2.37
C VAL A 48 -1.35 -12.92 -1.94
N ASP A 49 -0.52 -13.89 -1.52
CA ASP A 49 -0.97 -15.21 -1.10
C ASP A 49 -0.17 -15.79 0.10
N GLY A 50 -0.28 -17.12 0.31
CA GLY A 50 0.36 -17.79 1.43
C GLY A 50 1.89 -17.91 1.31
N LEU A 51 2.45 -17.73 0.11
CA LEU A 51 3.89 -17.73 -0.11
C LEU A 51 4.53 -16.48 0.49
N ASP A 52 3.88 -15.32 0.39
CA ASP A 52 4.33 -14.08 1.05
C ASP A 52 4.41 -14.23 2.57
N PHE A 53 3.45 -14.96 3.15
CA PHE A 53 3.45 -15.21 4.58
C PHE A 53 4.66 -16.04 5.04
N ASN A 54 5.14 -16.99 4.23
CA ASN A 54 6.32 -17.77 4.58
C ASN A 54 7.58 -16.88 4.65
N ASP A 55 7.71 -15.93 3.72
CA ASP A 55 8.82 -14.98 3.70
C ASP A 55 8.75 -14.04 4.92
N TRP A 56 7.55 -13.51 5.22
CA TRP A 56 7.31 -12.73 6.44
C TRP A 56 7.62 -13.54 7.70
N GLU A 57 7.17 -14.79 7.80
CA GLU A 57 7.37 -15.64 8.97
C GLU A 57 8.87 -15.91 9.20
N SER A 58 9.64 -16.11 8.13
CA SER A 58 11.09 -16.26 8.21
C SER A 58 11.76 -15.03 8.83
N ASP A 59 11.39 -13.83 8.38
CA ASP A 59 11.96 -12.58 8.90
C ASP A 59 11.50 -12.27 10.33
N ASN A 60 10.22 -12.49 10.65
CA ASN A 60 9.68 -12.36 12.00
C ASN A 60 10.38 -13.32 12.98
N ASN A 61 10.61 -14.57 12.60
CA ASN A 61 11.31 -15.55 13.45
C ASN A 61 12.78 -15.20 13.69
N ASN A 62 13.39 -14.43 12.80
CA ASN A 62 14.76 -13.93 12.93
C ASN A 62 14.83 -12.58 13.66
N PHE A 63 13.70 -11.98 14.04
CA PHE A 63 13.62 -10.61 14.54
C PHE A 63 14.34 -9.62 13.61
N SER A 64 14.14 -9.81 12.30
CA SER A 64 14.71 -8.94 11.28
C SER A 64 14.28 -7.49 11.52
N ALA A 65 15.23 -6.56 11.39
CA ALA A 65 15.01 -5.14 11.66
C ALA A 65 15.74 -4.26 10.65
N GLY A 66 15.13 -3.11 10.35
CA GLY A 66 15.50 -2.21 9.27
C GLY A 66 14.61 -2.40 8.03
N TYR A 67 15.11 -1.97 6.87
CA TYR A 67 14.31 -1.94 5.64
C TYR A 67 14.20 -3.33 4.98
N PHE A 68 13.30 -4.15 5.51
CA PHE A 68 12.94 -5.46 4.96
C PHE A 68 11.63 -5.38 4.17
N SER A 69 11.46 -6.24 3.17
CA SER A 69 10.21 -6.34 2.41
C SER A 69 9.04 -6.84 3.26
N ALA A 70 9.34 -7.56 4.35
CA ALA A 70 8.39 -8.04 5.34
C ALA A 70 7.97 -6.98 6.38
N ASP A 71 8.67 -5.84 6.50
CA ASP A 71 8.24 -4.71 7.34
C ASP A 71 7.14 -3.94 6.59
N LEU A 72 5.90 -4.33 6.81
CA LEU A 72 4.76 -3.84 6.05
C LEU A 72 4.23 -2.52 6.60
N ASN A 73 4.47 -2.23 7.88
CA ASN A 73 3.99 -1.01 8.52
C ASN A 73 5.05 0.13 8.50
N GLY A 74 6.31 -0.21 8.22
CA GLY A 74 7.45 0.71 8.09
C GLY A 74 7.99 1.20 9.43
N ASP A 75 7.91 0.40 10.51
CA ASP A 75 8.42 0.74 11.84
C ASP A 75 9.82 0.15 12.14
N ASP A 76 10.49 -0.36 11.11
CA ASP A 76 11.81 -0.99 11.13
C ASP A 76 11.86 -2.33 11.87
N ILE A 77 10.73 -2.95 12.21
CA ILE A 77 10.68 -4.25 12.89
C ILE A 77 9.67 -5.16 12.17
N VAL A 78 10.13 -6.34 11.76
CA VAL A 78 9.22 -7.36 11.24
C VAL A 78 8.54 -8.08 12.42
N ASP A 79 7.27 -7.78 12.67
CA ASP A 79 6.50 -8.35 13.77
C ASP A 79 4.98 -8.41 13.52
N GLY A 80 4.24 -9.00 14.45
CA GLY A 80 2.78 -9.19 14.30
C GLY A 80 1.96 -7.90 14.11
N LEU A 81 2.54 -6.72 14.39
CA LEU A 81 1.94 -5.42 14.12
C LEU A 81 2.00 -5.02 12.64
N ASP A 82 2.80 -5.70 11.82
CA ASP A 82 2.78 -5.57 10.35
C ASP A 82 1.37 -5.79 9.79
N PHE A 83 0.66 -6.82 10.28
CA PHE A 83 -0.71 -7.11 9.89
C PHE A 83 -1.74 -6.16 10.49
N CYS A 84 -1.38 -5.53 11.61
CA CYS A 84 -2.29 -4.60 12.26
C CYS A 84 -2.44 -3.31 11.45
N CYS A 85 -1.53 -3.07 10.48
CA CYS A 85 -1.41 -1.92 9.58
C CYS A 85 -2.50 -0.87 9.85
N GLY A 86 -2.30 -0.18 10.97
CA GLY A 86 -3.26 0.74 11.54
C GLY A 86 -3.28 1.98 10.68
N ARG A 87 -4.30 2.10 9.83
CA ARG A 87 -4.62 3.31 9.05
C ARG A 87 -3.51 3.67 8.04
N ARG A 88 -3.46 3.01 6.87
CA ARG A 88 -3.12 3.62 5.55
C ARG A 88 -2.67 2.66 4.46
N ILE A 89 -2.67 1.36 4.71
CA ILE A 89 -2.45 0.38 3.66
C ILE A 89 -3.80 -0.24 3.35
N ALA A 90 -4.26 -0.04 2.12
CA ALA A 90 -5.50 -0.60 1.66
C ALA A 90 -5.28 -2.10 1.47
N MET A 91 -5.59 -2.89 2.52
CA MET A 91 -6.12 -4.22 2.31
C MET A 91 -7.37 -4.08 1.42
N LEU A 92 -7.15 -4.11 0.12
CA LEU A 92 -8.17 -3.91 -0.90
C LEU A 92 -9.24 -5.01 -0.89
N LEU A 93 -9.11 -6.04 -0.04
CA LEU A 93 -10.17 -7.02 0.15
C LEU A 93 -11.41 -6.45 0.86
N TRP A 94 -11.26 -5.49 1.79
CA TRP A 94 -12.42 -5.00 2.54
C TRP A 94 -13.26 -3.97 1.76
N ALA A 95 -12.64 -3.21 0.85
CA ALA A 95 -13.33 -2.27 -0.03
C ALA A 95 -14.04 -2.96 -1.20
N TRP A 96 -13.59 -4.14 -1.63
CA TRP A 96 -14.22 -4.89 -2.74
C TRP A 96 -15.47 -5.67 -2.30
N TRP A 97 -15.53 -6.10 -1.03
CA TRP A 97 -16.69 -6.81 -0.49
C TRP A 97 -17.87 -5.86 -0.15
N ARG A 98 -17.59 -4.67 0.41
CA ARG A 98 -18.66 -3.72 0.79
C ARG A 98 -19.40 -3.09 -0.40
N HIS A 99 -18.78 -3.00 -1.57
CA HIS A 99 -19.39 -2.38 -2.76
C HIS A 99 -20.15 -3.33 -3.69
N ARG A 100 -20.12 -4.66 -3.47
CA ARG A 100 -20.99 -5.61 -4.18
C ARG A 100 -22.32 -5.90 -3.46
N GLY A 101 -22.55 -5.28 -2.29
CA GLY A 101 -23.82 -5.35 -1.58
C GLY A 101 -24.91 -4.38 -2.06
N ASP A 102 -24.53 -3.29 -2.76
CA ASP A 102 -25.47 -2.20 -3.08
C ASP A 102 -25.92 -2.17 -4.56
N ALA A 103 -25.45 -3.10 -5.40
CA ALA A 103 -25.72 -3.12 -6.84
C ALA A 103 -27.04 -3.81 -7.25
N ASN A 104 -28.01 -3.96 -6.34
CA ASN A 104 -29.36 -4.41 -6.70
C ASN A 104 -30.46 -3.45 -6.25
N THR A 105 -30.24 -2.14 -6.42
CA THR A 105 -31.36 -1.20 -6.47
C THR A 105 -31.54 -0.66 -7.88
N ASN A 106 -32.61 -1.17 -8.51
CA ASN A 106 -33.48 -0.48 -9.45
C ASN A 106 -33.37 -0.86 -10.95
N SER A 107 -34.13 -1.88 -11.36
CA SER A 107 -34.70 -1.93 -12.71
C SER A 107 -36.18 -2.32 -12.70
N THR A 108 -37.06 -1.40 -12.29
CA THR A 108 -38.42 -1.29 -12.85
C THR A 108 -38.97 0.11 -12.59
N GLN A 109 -38.54 1.07 -13.40
CA GLN A 109 -39.37 2.20 -13.81
C GLN A 109 -39.66 1.99 -15.30
N ASN A 110 -40.64 1.14 -15.60
CA ASN A 110 -41.37 1.19 -16.88
C ASN A 110 -42.70 0.40 -16.78
N THR A 111 -43.76 1.08 -16.33
CA THR A 111 -45.16 1.12 -16.84
C THR A 111 -45.99 1.94 -15.87
#